data_AF-A0A425DIH5-F1
#
_entry.id   AF-A0A425DIH5-F1
#
_cell.length_a   1.000
_cell.length_b   1.000
_cell.length_c   1.000
_cell.angle_alpha   90.00
_cell.angle_beta   90.00
_cell.angle_gamma   90.00
#
_symmetry.space_group_name_H-M   'P 1'
#
loop_
_entity.id
_entity.type
_entity.pdbx_description
1 polymer ?
#
loop_
_entity_poly.entity_id
_entity_poly.type
_entity_poly.pdbx_seq_one_letter_code
_entity_poly.pdbx_strand_id
1 'polypeptide(L)'
;MTSALQNNFQVLLVSQFTLHGLMIFFAVSPEPAKALFDNLVSRVRTAHASPEQVQEGVFGAYMEVSIVGDGPVTLNLDSKVRK
;
A
#
# COMPACT_ATOMS: atom_id res chain seq x y z
N MET A 1 -20.49 -0.20 -5.01
CA MET A 1 -19.07 -0.15 -5.39
C MET A 1 -18.48 -1.53 -5.21
N THR A 2 -17.88 -2.10 -6.24
CA THR A 2 -17.16 -3.38 -6.15
C THR A 2 -15.70 -3.11 -5.81
N SER A 3 -15.05 -4.01 -5.07
CA SER A 3 -13.63 -3.85 -4.69
C SER A 3 -12.69 -4.32 -5.80
N ALA A 4 -11.40 -3.93 -5.73
CA ALA A 4 -10.38 -4.43 -6.66
C ALA A 4 -10.31 -5.98 -6.67
N LEU A 5 -10.47 -6.61 -5.50
CA LEU A 5 -10.49 -8.07 -5.37
C LEU A 5 -11.67 -8.71 -6.11
N GLN A 6 -12.86 -8.11 -6.01
CA GLN A 6 -14.06 -8.64 -6.69
C GLN A 6 -13.97 -8.55 -8.21
N ASN A 7 -13.21 -7.59 -8.73
CA ASN A 7 -13.00 -7.43 -10.17
C ASN A 7 -11.70 -8.11 -10.67
N ASN A 8 -10.96 -8.79 -9.78
CA ASN A 8 -9.65 -9.40 -10.09
C ASN A 8 -8.69 -8.42 -10.77
N PHE A 9 -8.62 -7.20 -10.25
CA PHE A 9 -7.69 -6.16 -10.72
C PHE A 9 -6.34 -6.27 -10.02
N GLN A 10 -5.29 -5.84 -10.72
CA GLN A 10 -3.93 -5.82 -10.17
C GLN A 10 -3.78 -4.79 -9.06
N VAL A 11 -2.89 -5.07 -8.11
CA VAL A 11 -2.61 -4.21 -6.96
C VAL A 11 -1.11 -3.95 -6.87
N LEU A 12 -0.71 -2.67 -6.76
CA LEU A 12 0.67 -2.26 -6.49
C LEU A 12 0.75 -1.62 -5.10
N LEU A 13 1.56 -2.19 -4.21
CA LEU A 13 1.82 -1.67 -2.87
C LEU A 13 3.18 -0.95 -2.83
N VAL A 14 3.18 0.34 -2.47
CA VAL A 14 4.41 1.13 -2.30
C VAL A 14 4.43 1.70 -0.88
N SER A 15 5.50 1.43 -0.13
CA SER A 15 5.67 1.98 1.22
C SER A 15 5.89 3.50 1.16
N GLN A 16 5.02 4.29 1.80
CA GLN A 16 5.07 5.76 1.75
C GLN A 16 4.98 6.40 3.15
N PHE A 17 6.11 6.55 3.83
CA PHE A 17 6.16 7.13 5.18
C PHE A 17 5.75 8.61 5.22
N THR A 18 5.94 9.35 4.12
CA THR A 18 5.65 10.79 4.05
C THR A 18 4.16 11.12 4.18
N LEU A 19 3.26 10.14 4.00
CA LEU A 19 1.83 10.30 4.26
C LEU A 19 1.52 10.71 5.71
N HIS A 20 2.41 10.41 6.66
CA HIS A 20 2.23 10.82 8.05
C HIS A 20 2.65 12.27 8.35
N GLY A 21 3.18 13.03 7.38
CA GLY A 21 3.17 14.50 7.28
C GLY A 21 3.84 15.35 8.38
N LEU A 22 4.06 14.84 9.59
CA LEU A 22 4.61 15.57 10.72
C LEU A 22 5.91 14.89 11.14
N MET A 23 7.01 15.65 11.11
CA MET A 23 8.31 15.34 11.73
C MET A 23 8.67 13.84 11.71
N ILE A 24 9.60 13.45 10.83
CA ILE A 24 10.26 12.12 10.74
C ILE A 24 10.52 11.40 12.09
N PHE A 25 10.58 12.12 13.21
CA PHE A 25 10.59 11.62 14.58
C PHE A 25 9.38 10.75 15.00
N PHE A 26 8.20 10.90 14.39
CA PHE A 26 7.00 10.11 14.73
C PHE A 26 6.71 8.95 13.76
N ALA A 27 7.50 8.82 12.70
CA ALA A 27 7.43 7.63 11.86
C ALA A 27 7.90 6.42 12.67
N VAL A 28 7.20 5.29 12.54
CA VAL A 28 7.65 4.02 13.12
C VAL A 28 9.09 3.77 12.66
N SER A 29 9.96 3.35 13.59
CA SER A 29 11.35 2.99 13.25
C SER A 29 11.40 2.03 12.06
N PRO A 30 12.43 2.10 11.20
CA PRO A 30 12.45 1.38 9.92
C PRO A 30 12.25 -0.14 10.05
N GLU A 31 12.80 -0.75 11.10
CA GLU A 31 12.74 -2.20 11.34
C GLU A 31 11.31 -2.69 11.61
N PRO A 32 10.54 -2.14 12.59
CA PRO A 32 9.13 -2.48 12.74
C PRO A 32 8.28 -2.11 11.51
N ALA A 33 8.60 -1.01 10.82
CA ALA A 33 7.83 -0.56 9.66
C ALA A 33 7.93 -1.55 8.47
N LYS A 34 9.12 -2.12 8.23
CA LYS A 34 9.29 -3.13 7.18
C LYS A 34 8.46 -4.38 7.46
N ALA A 35 8.52 -4.90 8.70
CA ALA A 35 7.76 -6.08 9.06
C ALA A 35 6.24 -5.87 8.92
N LEU A 36 5.73 -4.68 9.26
CA LEU A 36 4.34 -4.33 9.05
C LEU A 36 3.97 -4.26 7.55
N PHE A 37 4.85 -3.70 6.72
CA PHE A 37 4.65 -3.66 5.28
C PHE A 37 4.64 -5.07 4.67
N ASP A 38 5.63 -5.91 5.00
CA ASP A 38 5.72 -7.29 4.54
C ASP A 38 4.47 -8.09 4.95
N ASN A 39 3.97 -7.88 6.17
CA ASN A 39 2.73 -8.50 6.64
C ASN A 39 1.51 -8.04 5.84
N LEU A 40 1.41 -6.74 5.54
CA LEU A 40 0.34 -6.20 4.71
C LEU A 40 0.35 -6.82 3.31
N VAL A 41 1.52 -6.87 2.66
CA VAL A 41 1.68 -7.49 1.33
C VAL A 41 1.24 -8.95 1.36
N SER A 42 1.69 -9.73 2.37
CA SER A 42 1.30 -11.12 2.54
C SER A 42 -0.20 -11.29 2.68
N ARG A 43 -0.87 -10.44 3.49
CA ARG A 43 -2.31 -10.49 3.68
C ARG A 43 -3.09 -10.18 2.40
N VAL A 44 -2.62 -9.21 1.62
CA VAL A 44 -3.26 -8.85 0.33
C VAL A 44 -3.07 -9.97 -0.69
N ARG A 45 -1.86 -10.55 -0.79
CA ARG A 45 -1.59 -11.72 -1.65
C ARG A 45 -2.48 -12.91 -1.32
N THR A 46 -2.61 -13.26 -0.04
CA THR A 46 -3.46 -14.38 0.41
C THR A 46 -4.95 -14.13 0.15
N ALA A 47 -5.39 -12.88 0.19
CA ALA A 47 -6.79 -12.51 -0.09
C ALA A 47 -7.10 -12.39 -1.60
N HIS A 48 -6.08 -12.31 -2.46
CA HIS A 48 -6.23 -12.19 -3.90
C HIS A 48 -6.39 -13.56 -4.55
N ALA A 49 -7.33 -13.70 -5.51
CA ALA A 49 -7.52 -14.95 -6.24
C ALA A 49 -6.30 -15.34 -7.10
N SER A 50 -5.54 -14.33 -7.52
CA SER A 50 -4.35 -14.41 -8.37
C SER A 50 -3.16 -13.73 -7.65
N PRO A 51 -2.44 -14.39 -6.73
CA PRO A 51 -1.42 -13.74 -5.89
C PRO A 51 -0.29 -13.03 -6.66
N GLU A 52 -0.01 -13.49 -7.89
CA GLU A 52 0.96 -12.90 -8.81
C GLU A 52 0.54 -11.52 -9.35
N GLN A 53 -0.73 -11.15 -9.22
CA GLN A 53 -1.24 -9.81 -9.58
C GLN A 53 -1.04 -8.77 -8.47
N VAL A 54 -0.49 -9.18 -7.33
CA VAL A 54 -0.13 -8.28 -6.21
C VAL A 54 1.38 -8.02 -6.22
N GLN A 55 1.71 -6.84 -6.73
CA GLN A 55 3.07 -6.33 -6.87
C GLN A 55 3.43 -5.40 -5.71
N GLU A 56 4.71 -5.29 -5.40
CA GLU A 56 5.23 -4.42 -4.34
C GLU A 56 6.47 -3.66 -4.83
N GLY A 57 6.66 -2.45 -4.31
CA GLY A 57 7.91 -1.71 -4.43
C GLY A 57 9.02 -2.25 -3.53
N VAL A 58 10.18 -1.59 -3.55
CA VAL A 58 11.30 -1.91 -2.66
C VAL A 58 11.23 -1.01 -1.42
N PHE A 59 11.02 -1.61 -0.25
CA PHE A 59 10.91 -0.87 1.02
C PHE A 59 12.16 -0.04 1.30
N GLY A 60 11.98 1.26 1.55
CA GLY A 60 13.06 2.18 1.92
C GLY A 60 14.03 2.54 0.78
N ALA A 61 13.80 2.07 -0.44
CA ALA A 61 14.58 2.46 -1.61
C ALA A 61 14.00 3.70 -2.28
N TYR A 62 14.88 4.45 -2.97
CA TYR A 62 14.43 5.46 -3.93
C TYR A 62 13.72 4.76 -5.09
N MET A 63 12.54 5.27 -5.46
CA MET A 63 11.71 4.72 -6.52
C MET A 63 11.10 5.83 -7.36
N GLU A 64 11.01 5.58 -8.67
CA GLU A 64 10.18 6.35 -9.58
C GLU A 64 8.95 5.49 -9.92
N VAL A 65 7.75 6.00 -9.63
CA VAL A 65 6.48 5.27 -9.81
C VAL A 65 5.61 6.04 -10.80
N SER A 66 5.36 5.44 -11.96
CA SER A 66 4.43 5.99 -12.95
C SER A 66 3.02 5.49 -12.67
N ILE A 67 2.06 6.42 -12.56
CA ILE A 67 0.65 6.13 -12.27
C ILE A 67 -0.20 6.83 -13.32
N VAL A 68 -1.01 6.06 -14.06
CA VAL A 68 -2.01 6.59 -14.98
C VAL A 68 -3.38 6.41 -14.33
N GLY A 69 -4.03 7.52 -13.96
CA GLY A 69 -5.37 7.49 -13.38
C GLY A 69 -6.44 7.54 -14.47
N ASP A 70 -7.26 6.49 -14.57
CA ASP A 70 -8.47 6.48 -15.41
C ASP A 70 -9.65 7.08 -14.62
N GLY A 71 -10.04 8.32 -14.93
CA GLY A 71 -11.09 9.07 -14.21
C GLY A 71 -10.77 9.34 -12.73
N PRO A 72 -9.60 9.95 -12.41
CA PRO A 72 -8.82 9.70 -11.20
C PRO A 72 -9.66 9.65 -9.92
N VAL A 73 -9.69 8.46 -9.30
CA VAL A 73 -10.30 8.24 -8.00
C VAL A 73 -9.19 8.07 -6.96
N THR A 74 -9.17 8.93 -5.96
CA THR A 74 -8.22 8.84 -4.84
C THR A 74 -8.97 8.70 -3.52
N LEU A 75 -8.63 7.66 -2.76
CA LEU A 75 -9.22 7.39 -1.45
C LEU A 75 -8.15 7.45 -0.36
N ASN A 76 -8.37 8.31 0.63
CA ASN A 76 -7.54 8.35 1.84
C ASN A 76 -8.15 7.44 2.91
N LEU A 77 -7.33 6.52 3.43
CA LEU A 77 -7.71 5.56 4.47
C LEU A 77 -6.77 5.68 5.66
N ASP A 78 -7.34 5.78 6.86
CA ASP A 78 -6.60 5.70 8.12
C ASP A 78 -7.25 4.63 9.01
N SER A 79 -6.47 3.60 9.36
CA SER A 79 -6.91 2.52 10.25
C SER A 79 -7.36 3.00 11.64
N LYS A 80 -6.89 4.15 12.11
CA LYS A 80 -7.30 4.79 13.38
C LYS A 80 -8.65 5.49 13.28
N VAL A 81 -9.07 5.86 12.06
CA VAL A 81 -10.35 6.50 11.78
C VAL A 81 -11.22 5.53 11.00
N ARG A 82 -11.96 4.68 11.74
CA ARG A 82 -12.98 3.82 11.12
C ARG A 82 -14.21 4.68 10.80
N LYS A 83 -14.58 4.74 9.53
CA LYS A 83 -15.87 5.25 9.06
C LYS A 83 -16.92 4.14 9.05
#